data_AF-A0A353H463-F1
#
_entry.id   AF-A0A353H463-F1
#
_cell.length_a   1.000
_cell.length_b   1.000
_cell.length_c   1.000
_cell.angle_alpha   90.00
_cell.angle_beta   90.00
_cell.angle_gamma   90.00
#
_symmetry.space_group_name_H-M   'P 1'
#
loop_
_entity.id
_entity.type
_entity.pdbx_description
1 polymer ?
#
loop_
_entity_poly.entity_id
_entity_poly.type
_entity_poly.pdbx_seq_one_letter_code
_entity_poly.pdbx_strand_id
1 'polypeptide(L)'
;MSQHSKSERIEAIRPRYLKANKAGKGLILNEFIATARYHLKYAIRVLKFDSKPRGFIKPGHRKVYQGKVVQVREQLWEIDGRICSERLNLFSPEGIIVLEQCGEINLSPCLAFANRMASCFPCSDHPTDGSF
;
A
#
# COMPACT_ATOMS: atom_id res chain seq x y z
N MET A 1 14.61 -7.26 -32.28
CA MET A 1 15.21 -7.26 -30.92
C MET A 1 14.22 -7.99 -30.01
N SER A 2 14.54 -9.17 -29.50
CA SER A 2 13.60 -9.94 -28.66
C SER A 2 13.50 -9.31 -27.28
N GLN A 3 12.29 -8.95 -26.88
CA GLN A 3 12.01 -8.38 -25.58
C GLN A 3 11.84 -9.53 -24.58
N HIS A 4 12.95 -10.14 -24.17
CA HIS A 4 12.90 -11.17 -23.13
C HIS A 4 12.40 -10.54 -21.83
N SER A 5 11.35 -11.13 -21.27
CA SER A 5 10.79 -10.69 -20.00
C SER A 5 11.85 -10.81 -18.89
N LYS A 6 11.74 -9.98 -17.84
CA LYS A 6 12.68 -10.01 -16.71
C LYS A 6 12.80 -11.42 -16.11
N SER A 7 11.68 -12.14 -16.02
CA SER A 7 11.59 -13.53 -15.53
C SER A 7 12.37 -14.51 -16.41
N GLU A 8 12.20 -14.43 -17.73
CA GLU A 8 12.83 -15.36 -18.68
C GLU A 8 14.37 -15.27 -18.63
N ARG A 9 14.91 -14.06 -18.51
CA ARG A 9 16.35 -13.84 -18.34
C ARG A 9 16.89 -14.44 -17.04
N ILE A 10 16.12 -14.36 -15.96
CA ILE A 10 16.48 -14.95 -14.67
C ILE A 10 16.45 -16.48 -14.78
N GLU A 11 15.39 -17.04 -15.36
CA GLU A 11 15.22 -18.49 -15.53
C GLU A 11 16.33 -19.11 -16.38
N ALA A 12 16.80 -18.42 -17.43
CA ALA A 12 17.90 -18.88 -18.26
C ALA A 12 19.25 -18.97 -17.50
N ILE A 13 19.54 -17.99 -16.63
CA ILE A 13 20.86 -17.87 -15.94
C ILE A 13 20.90 -18.70 -14.65
N ARG A 14 19.76 -18.83 -13.98
CA ARG A 14 19.63 -19.50 -12.69
C ARG A 14 20.19 -20.94 -12.62
N PRO A 15 19.93 -21.86 -13.57
CA PRO A 15 20.48 -23.21 -13.49
C PRO A 15 22.02 -23.21 -13.54
N ARG A 16 22.62 -22.31 -14.32
CA ARG A 16 24.08 -22.13 -14.40
C ARG A 16 24.65 -21.58 -13.10
N TYR A 17 23.97 -20.61 -12.49
CA TYR A 17 24.36 -20.03 -11.21
C TYR A 17 24.29 -21.05 -10.05
N LEU A 18 23.24 -21.88 -10.01
CA LEU A 18 23.07 -22.89 -8.95
C LEU A 18 24.13 -24.01 -9.01
N LYS A 19 24.50 -24.44 -10.22
CA LYS A 19 25.51 -25.49 -10.46
C LYS A 19 26.96 -25.00 -10.31
N ALA A 20 27.22 -23.70 -10.36
CA ALA A 20 28.57 -23.16 -10.31
C ALA A 20 29.21 -23.21 -8.91
N ASN A 21 30.54 -23.39 -8.88
CA ASN A 21 31.35 -23.24 -7.66
C ASN A 21 31.50 -21.75 -7.28
N LYS A 22 32.07 -21.44 -6.10
CA LYS A 22 32.15 -20.08 -5.54
C LYS A 22 32.74 -19.04 -6.51
N ALA A 23 33.82 -19.39 -7.22
CA ALA A 23 34.44 -18.53 -8.22
C ALA A 23 33.54 -18.32 -9.45
N GLY A 24 32.94 -19.40 -9.97
CA GLY A 24 32.02 -19.34 -11.12
C GLY A 24 30.74 -18.54 -10.83
N LYS A 25 30.23 -18.61 -9.59
CA LYS A 25 29.09 -17.79 -9.14
C LYS A 25 29.38 -16.30 -9.22
N GLY A 26 30.60 -15.87 -8.89
CA GLY A 26 31.01 -14.47 -9.01
C GLY A 26 31.00 -13.96 -10.45
N LEU A 27 31.53 -14.76 -11.38
CA LEU A 27 31.55 -14.41 -12.81
C LEU A 27 30.14 -14.28 -13.39
N ILE A 28 29.29 -15.28 -13.12
CA ILE A 28 27.89 -15.28 -13.60
C ILE A 28 27.11 -14.10 -13.00
N LEU A 29 27.36 -13.76 -11.74
CA LEU A 29 26.71 -12.63 -11.07
C LEU A 29 27.14 -11.29 -11.68
N ASN A 30 28.42 -11.11 -11.98
CA ASN A 30 28.95 -9.89 -12.60
C ASN A 30 28.37 -9.68 -14.01
N GLU A 31 28.33 -10.74 -14.82
CA GLU A 31 27.69 -10.74 -16.13
C GLU A 31 26.21 -10.35 -16.03
N PHE A 32 25.49 -10.96 -15.10
CA PHE A 32 24.08 -10.66 -14.87
C PHE A 32 23.83 -9.20 -14.44
N ILE A 33 24.67 -8.66 -13.55
CA ILE A 33 24.57 -7.26 -13.10
C ILE A 33 24.85 -6.30 -14.28
N ALA A 34 25.86 -6.58 -15.10
CA ALA A 34 26.19 -5.76 -16.27
C ALA A 34 25.04 -5.69 -17.27
N THR A 35 24.37 -6.83 -17.54
CA THR A 35 23.28 -6.87 -18.53
C THR A 35 21.92 -6.44 -17.98
N ALA A 36 21.63 -6.66 -16.68
CA ALA A 36 20.31 -6.39 -16.09
C ALA A 36 20.27 -5.10 -15.24
N ARG A 37 21.43 -4.48 -14.97
CA ARG A 37 21.60 -3.27 -14.14
C ARG A 37 20.95 -3.39 -12.76
N TYR A 38 20.96 -4.59 -12.19
CA TYR A 38 20.47 -4.84 -10.84
C TYR A 38 21.55 -4.60 -9.79
N HIS A 39 21.12 -4.18 -8.60
CA HIS A 39 22.02 -4.11 -7.44
C HIS A 39 22.45 -5.53 -7.01
N LEU A 40 23.71 -5.68 -6.58
CA LEU A 40 24.33 -6.97 -6.26
C LEU A 40 23.52 -7.80 -5.25
N LYS A 41 23.05 -7.18 -4.17
CA LYS A 41 22.20 -7.86 -3.17
C LYS A 41 20.88 -8.36 -3.76
N TYR A 42 20.29 -7.61 -4.69
CA TYR A 42 19.04 -7.99 -5.34
C TYR A 42 19.27 -9.13 -6.34
N ALA A 43 20.32 -9.04 -7.16
CA ALA A 43 20.71 -10.08 -8.10
C ALA A 43 20.96 -11.43 -7.41
N ILE A 44 21.72 -11.45 -6.30
CA ILE A 44 21.92 -12.65 -5.49
C ILE A 44 20.59 -13.19 -4.98
N ARG A 45 19.73 -12.33 -4.46
CA ARG A 45 18.42 -12.74 -3.91
C ARG A 45 17.56 -13.41 -4.98
N VAL A 46 17.49 -12.81 -6.16
CA VAL A 46 16.70 -13.29 -7.29
C VAL A 46 17.23 -14.59 -7.88
N LEU A 47 18.56 -14.78 -7.96
CA LEU A 47 19.15 -16.00 -8.50
C LEU A 47 19.16 -17.15 -7.48
N LYS A 48 19.31 -16.85 -6.18
CA LYS A 48 19.41 -17.85 -5.11
C LYS A 48 18.05 -18.34 -4.62
N PHE A 49 17.05 -17.46 -4.54
CA PHE A 49 15.73 -17.81 -4.02
C PHE A 49 14.71 -17.84 -5.15
N ASP A 50 13.79 -18.83 -5.13
CA ASP A 50 12.61 -18.79 -5.99
C ASP A 50 11.84 -17.49 -5.73
N SER A 51 11.68 -16.69 -6.78
CA SER A 51 10.86 -15.48 -6.79
C SER A 51 9.37 -15.78 -6.66
N LYS A 52 8.97 -17.06 -6.63
CA LYS A 52 7.60 -17.44 -6.28
C LYS A 52 7.28 -16.81 -4.92
N PRO A 53 6.24 -15.96 -4.83
CA PRO A 53 5.79 -15.47 -3.55
C PRO A 53 5.39 -16.69 -2.73
N ARG A 54 6.26 -17.11 -1.80
CA ARG A 54 5.89 -18.09 -0.78
C ARG A 54 4.76 -17.44 0.00
N GLY A 55 3.58 -18.03 -0.16
CA GLY A 55 2.31 -17.45 0.20
C GLY A 55 2.30 -16.96 1.63
N PHE A 56 2.39 -15.64 1.78
CA PHE A 56 1.82 -14.85 2.87
C PHE A 56 1.62 -13.47 2.26
N ILE A 57 0.50 -13.28 1.55
CA ILE A 57 -0.02 -11.92 1.39
C ILE A 57 -0.29 -11.49 2.83
N LYS A 58 0.61 -10.68 3.39
CA LYS A 58 0.34 -10.05 4.68
C LYS A 58 -1.02 -9.37 4.51
N PRO A 59 -2.02 -9.66 5.35
CA PRO A 59 -3.28 -8.94 5.25
C PRO A 59 -2.94 -7.47 5.24
N GLY A 60 -3.45 -6.74 4.25
CA GLY A 60 -3.22 -5.30 4.15
C GLY A 60 -3.64 -4.61 5.43
N HIS A 61 -3.23 -3.35 5.59
CA HIS A 61 -3.61 -2.55 6.76
C HIS A 61 -5.12 -2.67 7.04
N ARG A 62 -5.50 -2.84 8.32
CA ARG A 62 -6.90 -2.92 8.71
C ARG A 62 -7.63 -1.68 8.17
N LYS A 63 -8.73 -1.88 7.45
CA LYS A 63 -9.50 -0.75 6.89
C LYS A 63 -10.04 0.08 8.06
N VAL A 64 -9.64 1.35 8.13
CA VAL A 64 -10.08 2.30 9.16
C VAL A 64 -11.54 2.71 8.93
N TYR A 65 -11.93 2.83 7.67
CA TYR A 65 -13.31 3.11 7.27
C TYR A 65 -14.01 1.82 6.82
N GLN A 66 -15.10 1.45 7.46
CA GLN A 66 -15.90 0.27 7.12
C GLN A 66 -17.40 0.56 7.21
N GLY A 67 -18.19 -0.16 6.40
CA GLY A 67 -19.65 -0.14 6.43
C GLY A 67 -20.24 1.24 6.13
N LYS A 68 -21.17 1.68 6.99
CA LYS A 68 -21.97 2.90 6.80
C LYS A 68 -21.14 4.19 6.69
N VAL A 69 -19.94 4.22 7.28
CA VAL A 69 -19.05 5.41 7.21
C VAL A 69 -18.55 5.65 5.78
N VAL A 70 -18.30 4.58 5.02
CA VAL A 70 -17.87 4.69 3.61
C VAL A 70 -19.02 5.20 2.75
N GLN A 71 -20.23 4.66 2.95
CA GLN A 71 -21.43 5.08 2.21
C GLN A 71 -21.75 6.56 2.44
N VAL A 72 -21.69 7.00 3.69
CA VAL A 72 -21.88 8.41 4.05
C VAL A 72 -20.84 9.31 3.38
N ARG A 73 -19.56 8.92 3.41
CA ARG A 73 -18.50 9.67 2.74
C ARG A 73 -18.68 9.73 1.23
N GLU A 74 -19.18 8.66 0.63
CA GLU A 74 -19.46 8.60 -0.80
C GLU A 74 -20.62 9.53 -1.19
N GLN A 75 -21.67 9.58 -0.38
CA GLN A 75 -22.78 10.54 -0.54
C GLN A 75 -22.31 11.98 -0.39
N LEU A 76 -21.51 12.27 0.63
CA LEU A 76 -20.94 13.61 0.82
C LEU A 76 -20.04 13.99 -0.36
N TRP A 77 -19.22 13.04 -0.84
CA TRP A 77 -18.37 13.23 -2.01
C TRP A 77 -19.16 13.49 -3.29
N GLU A 78 -20.37 12.94 -3.43
CA GLU A 78 -21.28 13.23 -4.53
C GLU A 78 -21.90 14.62 -4.45
N ILE A 79 -22.39 15.00 -3.27
CA ILE A 79 -22.98 16.32 -3.01
C ILE A 79 -21.94 17.42 -3.24
N ASP A 80 -20.70 17.20 -2.79
CA ASP A 80 -19.61 18.16 -2.94
C ASP A 80 -19.00 18.20 -4.35
N GLY A 81 -19.57 17.49 -5.32
CA GLY A 81 -19.11 17.54 -6.72
C GLY A 81 -17.78 16.79 -6.96
N ARG A 82 -17.55 15.70 -6.22
CA ARG A 82 -16.40 14.81 -6.34
C ARG A 82 -15.04 15.47 -6.02
N ILE A 83 -14.99 16.37 -5.05
CA ILE A 83 -13.75 17.01 -4.56
C ILE A 83 -12.71 16.02 -4.00
N CYS A 84 -11.44 16.42 -3.92
CA CYS A 84 -10.41 15.55 -3.36
C CYS A 84 -10.67 15.21 -1.87
N SER A 85 -10.28 14.00 -1.47
CA SER A 85 -10.54 13.44 -0.13
C SER A 85 -9.92 14.24 1.03
N GLU A 86 -8.88 15.03 0.77
CA GLU A 86 -8.29 15.95 1.74
C GLU A 86 -9.22 17.14 2.04
N ARG A 87 -9.89 17.69 1.02
CA ARG A 87 -10.92 18.72 1.21
C ARG A 87 -12.17 18.17 1.89
N LEU A 88 -12.52 16.91 1.61
CA LEU A 88 -13.59 16.20 2.31
C LEU A 88 -13.27 15.97 3.80
N ASN A 89 -11.99 15.82 4.16
CA ASN A 89 -11.56 15.74 5.56
C ASN A 89 -11.61 17.09 6.27
N LEU A 90 -11.39 18.18 5.53
CA LEU A 90 -11.43 19.57 6.02
C LEU A 90 -12.87 20.10 6.17
N PHE A 91 -13.89 19.31 5.83
CA PHE A 91 -15.27 19.72 6.03
C PHE A 91 -15.53 19.93 7.52
N SER A 92 -15.69 21.21 7.88
CA SER A 92 -16.00 21.65 9.24
C SER A 92 -17.27 20.94 9.73
N PRO A 93 -17.37 20.57 11.01
CA PRO A 93 -18.62 20.04 11.59
C PRO A 93 -19.83 20.93 11.33
N GLU A 94 -19.63 22.22 11.09
CA GLU A 94 -20.67 23.17 10.67
C GLU A 94 -21.28 22.84 9.30
N GLY A 95 -20.48 22.37 8.33
CA GLY A 95 -20.97 21.95 7.01
C GLY A 95 -21.87 20.72 7.09
N ILE A 96 -21.57 19.79 7.99
CA ILE A 96 -22.41 18.61 8.24
C ILE A 96 -23.77 19.03 8.82
N ILE A 97 -23.78 19.99 9.75
CA ILE A 97 -25.03 20.51 10.36
C ILE A 97 -25.92 21.17 9.31
N VAL A 98 -25.33 21.98 8.41
CA VAL A 98 -26.09 22.64 7.33
C VAL A 98 -26.69 21.59 6.39
N LEU A 99 -25.94 20.54 6.04
CA LEU A 99 -26.44 19.48 5.16
C LEU A 99 -27.56 18.63 5.80
N GLU A 100 -27.51 18.41 7.12
CA GLU A 100 -28.62 17.79 7.87
C GLU A 100 -29.86 18.70 7.90
N GLN A 101 -29.68 20.01 8.06
CA GLN A 101 -30.78 20.98 8.04
C GLN A 101 -31.42 21.14 6.66
N CYS A 102 -30.63 21.03 5.59
CA CYS A 102 -31.12 21.01 4.21
C CYS A 102 -31.79 19.67 3.84
N GLY A 103 -31.70 18.64 4.68
CA GLY A 103 -32.29 17.32 4.46
C GLY A 103 -31.55 16.45 3.43
N GLU A 104 -30.36 16.87 3.01
CA GLU A 104 -29.54 16.18 1.99
C GLU A 104 -28.83 14.94 2.55
N ILE A 105 -28.60 14.91 3.87
CA ILE A 105 -28.01 13.77 4.59
C ILE A 105 -28.76 13.48 5.89
N ASN A 106 -28.87 12.19 6.25
CA ASN A 106 -29.40 11.76 7.54
C ASN A 106 -28.34 10.87 8.22
N LEU A 107 -27.49 11.50 9.03
CA LEU A 107 -26.48 10.77 9.79
C LEU A 107 -27.06 10.37 11.14
N SER A 108 -26.91 9.10 11.51
CA SER A 108 -27.15 8.74 12.90
C SER A 108 -26.11 9.46 13.79
N PRO A 109 -26.46 9.87 15.01
CA PRO A 109 -25.54 10.60 15.89
C PRO A 109 -24.19 9.89 16.05
N CYS A 110 -24.20 8.55 16.13
CA CYS A 110 -23.01 7.71 16.22
C CYS A 110 -22.06 7.82 15.00
N LEU A 111 -22.60 7.97 13.78
CA LEU A 111 -21.81 8.16 12.55
C LEU A 111 -21.28 9.58 12.42
N ALA A 112 -22.03 10.58 12.90
CA ALA A 112 -21.57 11.96 12.96
C ALA A 112 -20.36 12.11 13.92
N PHE A 113 -20.35 11.39 15.05
CA PHE A 113 -19.20 11.32 15.95
C PHE A 113 -17.99 10.61 15.31
N ALA A 114 -18.21 9.49 14.61
CA ALA A 114 -17.14 8.75 13.94
C ALA A 114 -16.47 9.58 12.82
N ASN A 115 -17.26 10.34 12.04
CA ASN A 115 -16.71 11.26 11.05
C ASN A 115 -15.94 12.42 11.69
N ARG A 116 -16.43 12.97 12.82
CA ARG A 116 -15.73 14.01 13.61
C ARG A 116 -14.40 13.51 14.19
N MET A 117 -14.36 12.28 14.70
CA MET A 117 -13.12 11.66 15.18
C MET A 117 -12.16 11.32 14.05
N ALA A 118 -12.65 10.96 12.87
CA ALA A 118 -11.80 10.69 11.71
C ALA A 118 -11.16 11.97 11.12
N SER A 119 -11.82 13.13 11.26
CA SER A 119 -11.24 14.44 10.95
C SER A 119 -10.25 14.93 12.03
N CYS A 120 -10.40 14.50 13.28
CA CYS A 120 -9.35 14.61 14.30
C CYS A 120 -8.27 13.57 13.99
N PHE A 121 -7.34 13.90 13.09
CA PHE A 121 -6.10 13.16 12.91
C PHE A 121 -5.50 12.89 14.30
N PRO A 122 -5.39 11.64 14.78
CA PRO A 122 -4.56 11.41 15.95
C PRO A 122 -3.14 11.71 15.48
N CYS A 123 -2.57 12.81 15.99
CA CYS A 123 -1.14 13.03 15.96
C CYS A 123 -0.48 11.70 16.32
N SER A 124 0.39 11.23 15.43
CA SER A 124 1.20 10.04 15.64
C SER A 124 2.24 10.33 16.72
N ASP A 125 1.80 10.46 17.97
CA ASP A 125 2.65 10.39 19.14
C ASP A 125 2.18 9.19 19.95
N HIS A 126 2.76 8.04 19.62
CA HIS A 126 2.75 6.90 20.52
C HIS A 126 3.93 7.12 21.48
N PRO A 127 3.73 7.51 22.74
CA PRO A 127 4.74 7.24 23.74
C PRO A 127 4.72 5.72 23.93
N THR A 128 5.83 5.07 23.59
CA THR A 128 6.13 3.74 24.11
C THR A 128 6.55 3.90 25.56
N ASP A 129 5.59 3.96 26.47
CA ASP A 129 5.86 3.81 27.89
C ASP A 129 5.27 2.47 28.34
N GLY A 130 6.18 1.56 28.67
CA GLY A 130 5.83 0.27 29.25
C GLY A 130 5.26 0.43 30.66
N SER A 131 4.31 -0.43 31.01
CA SER A 131 4.25 -1.06 32.33
C SER A 131 3.11 -2.08 32.37
N PHE A 132 3.48 -3.26 32.88
CA PHE A 132 2.74 -4.49 33.19
C PHE A 132 2.55 -5.51 32.06
#